data_AF-A0A9P8I569-F1
#
_entry.id   AF-A0A9P8I569-F1
#
_cell.length_a   1.000
_cell.length_b   1.000
_cell.length_c   1.000
_cell.angle_alpha   90.00
_cell.angle_beta   90.00
_cell.angle_gamma   90.00
#
_symmetry.space_group_name_H-M   'P 1'
#
loop_
_entity.id
_entity.type
_entity.pdbx_description
1 polymer ?
#
loop_
_entity_poly.entity_id
_entity_poly.type
_entity_poly.pdbx_seq_one_letter_code
_entity_poly.pdbx_strand_id
1 'polypeptide(L)'
;MPTDATALPPLPFSEPPHLSSLPSPIFTPSHLRFRAAIQPFISENLNQHALDWESSGHVPESVFAKFASANMLIPALPAPLPVEWLRRLGLGTLMGGVDVEEFDGLHGLVYGDEMARSGVLGPAASLTTGIAFGVPPIIKFGSRELQEQVLPDLLLGKKRACLAITEPGAGSDVANITTTAELSQDGKSYIVNGTKKWITNGLWADYATTAVRTGPPGPAGVSLLLIPLKDTPGITTQPILTTPSSSGTSTSGTSLITISSALVPATNLIGLPNHGLSYILRNFTHERISIAVGAVRQARVALGEAMGYVMRREAFGQALVEQPVVRHRLAKAGAMVESLGAWVEGLAWVAVRLQKQSQENAATSKHIEIKLGGMAALAKAHAGIVLDECARCAVLLFGGNGLTREGQGELVESN
;
A
#
# COMPACT_ATOMS: atom_id res chain seq x y z
N MET A 1 -22.97 11.07 -11.53
CA MET A 1 -23.45 12.37 -11.02
C MET A 1 -23.56 13.32 -12.20
N PRO A 2 -24.52 14.26 -12.23
CA PRO A 2 -24.47 15.33 -13.21
C PRO A 2 -23.18 16.10 -12.97
N THR A 3 -22.28 16.08 -13.94
CA THR A 3 -21.08 16.92 -13.94
C THR A 3 -21.54 18.36 -13.89
N ASP A 4 -21.13 19.08 -12.84
CA ASP A 4 -21.30 20.52 -12.77
C ASP A 4 -20.69 21.13 -14.06
N ALA A 5 -21.55 21.62 -14.95
CA ALA A 5 -21.17 22.05 -16.30
C ALA A 5 -20.29 23.33 -16.30
N THR A 6 -19.92 23.79 -15.10
CA THR A 6 -19.06 24.96 -14.85
C THR A 6 -17.64 24.57 -14.42
N ALA A 7 -17.38 23.30 -14.08
CA ALA A 7 -16.05 22.85 -13.73
C ALA A 7 -15.20 22.67 -15.01
N LEU A 8 -14.04 23.33 -15.06
CA LEU A 8 -13.05 23.07 -16.11
C LEU A 8 -12.72 21.56 -16.14
N PRO A 9 -12.56 20.96 -17.33
CA PRO A 9 -12.16 19.57 -17.41
C PRO A 9 -10.82 19.36 -16.70
N PRO A 10 -10.59 18.20 -16.08
CA PRO A 10 -9.31 17.90 -15.45
C PRO A 10 -8.18 18.03 -16.48
N LEU A 11 -6.99 18.39 -15.99
CA LEU A 11 -5.80 18.47 -16.84
C LEU A 11 -5.57 17.12 -17.51
N PRO A 12 -5.14 17.08 -18.79
CA PRO A 12 -4.82 15.82 -19.44
C PRO A 12 -3.85 14.98 -18.58
N PHE A 13 -4.14 13.68 -18.48
CA PHE A 13 -3.41 12.68 -17.68
C PHE A 13 -3.51 12.81 -16.15
N SER A 14 -4.07 13.89 -15.59
CA SER A 14 -4.15 14.08 -14.13
C SER A 14 -5.18 13.17 -13.46
N GLU A 15 -6.17 12.71 -14.20
CA GLU A 15 -7.22 11.79 -13.73
C GLU A 15 -7.38 10.60 -14.69
N PRO A 16 -7.77 9.43 -14.17
CA PRO A 16 -8.11 8.31 -15.02
C PRO A 16 -9.33 8.65 -15.90
N PRO A 17 -9.42 8.06 -17.11
CA PRO A 17 -10.46 8.37 -18.10
C PRO A 17 -11.89 8.39 -17.54
N HIS A 18 -12.19 7.46 -16.64
CA HIS A 18 -13.53 7.28 -16.08
C HIS A 18 -13.98 8.38 -15.11
N LEU A 19 -13.06 9.25 -14.67
CA LEU A 19 -13.37 10.47 -13.91
C LEU A 19 -13.42 11.70 -14.82
N SER A 20 -12.95 11.59 -16.06
CA SER A 20 -12.87 12.65 -17.07
C SER A 20 -13.99 12.53 -18.11
N SER A 21 -15.21 12.16 -17.69
CA SER A 21 -16.43 11.98 -18.51
C SER A 21 -16.48 10.78 -19.48
N LEU A 22 -15.47 9.91 -19.49
CA LEU A 22 -15.48 8.68 -20.31
C LEU A 22 -16.11 7.50 -19.53
N PRO A 23 -16.81 6.56 -20.19
CA PRO A 23 -17.35 5.39 -19.51
C PRO A 23 -16.23 4.40 -19.12
N SER A 24 -16.41 3.70 -18.00
CA SER A 24 -15.59 2.53 -17.64
C SER A 24 -16.37 1.24 -17.82
N PRO A 25 -15.76 0.18 -18.40
CA PRO A 25 -16.39 -1.12 -18.49
C PRO A 25 -16.30 -1.94 -17.18
N ILE A 26 -15.52 -1.50 -16.18
CA ILE A 26 -15.24 -2.30 -14.97
C ILE A 26 -15.81 -1.71 -13.67
N PHE A 27 -16.02 -0.39 -13.60
CA PHE A 27 -16.52 0.23 -12.38
C PHE A 27 -18.05 0.16 -12.32
N THR A 28 -18.57 -0.29 -11.17
CA THR A 28 -20.00 -0.40 -10.90
C THR A 28 -20.50 0.85 -10.16
N PRO A 29 -21.82 1.07 -10.06
CA PRO A 29 -22.37 2.13 -9.22
C PRO A 29 -21.88 2.09 -7.77
N SER A 30 -21.57 0.90 -7.24
CA SER A 30 -21.02 0.77 -5.88
C SER A 30 -19.62 1.37 -5.75
N HIS A 31 -18.72 1.05 -6.70
CA HIS A 31 -17.36 1.62 -6.75
C HIS A 31 -17.41 3.15 -6.82
N LEU A 32 -18.34 3.70 -7.61
CA LEU A 32 -18.51 5.13 -7.79
C LEU A 32 -19.08 5.81 -6.54
N ARG A 33 -20.08 5.21 -5.87
CA ARG A 33 -20.61 5.73 -4.59
C ARG A 33 -19.55 5.69 -3.49
N PHE A 34 -18.77 4.62 -3.42
CA PHE A 34 -17.66 4.49 -2.49
C PHE A 34 -16.64 5.61 -2.70
N ARG A 35 -16.15 5.79 -3.94
CA ARG A 35 -15.20 6.87 -4.30
C ARG A 35 -15.74 8.24 -3.88
N ALA A 36 -16.98 8.55 -4.26
CA ALA A 36 -17.61 9.83 -3.98
C ALA A 36 -17.72 10.12 -2.47
N ALA A 37 -17.86 9.09 -1.64
CA ALA A 37 -17.96 9.26 -0.21
C ALA A 37 -16.59 9.38 0.46
N ILE A 38 -15.59 8.60 0.03
CA ILE A 38 -14.25 8.62 0.65
C ILE A 38 -13.39 9.80 0.21
N GLN A 39 -13.59 10.32 -1.00
CA GLN A 39 -12.72 11.35 -1.57
C GLN A 39 -12.70 12.67 -0.75
N PRO A 40 -13.85 13.22 -0.31
CA PRO A 40 -13.85 14.39 0.57
C PRO A 40 -13.18 14.11 1.92
N PHE A 41 -13.47 12.95 2.51
CA PHE A 41 -12.88 12.55 3.79
C PHE A 41 -11.35 12.44 3.70
N ILE A 42 -10.83 11.74 2.70
CA ILE A 42 -9.38 11.57 2.53
C ILE A 42 -8.73 12.91 2.14
N SER A 43 -9.42 13.74 1.34
CA SER A 43 -8.90 15.07 0.99
C SER A 43 -8.68 15.94 2.23
N GLU A 44 -9.71 16.11 3.05
CA GLU A 44 -9.68 16.95 4.25
C GLU A 44 -8.74 16.41 5.33
N ASN A 45 -8.68 15.10 5.51
CA ASN A 45 -8.00 14.49 6.66
C ASN A 45 -6.60 13.95 6.36
N LEU A 46 -6.18 13.96 5.09
CA LEU A 46 -4.88 13.44 4.66
C LEU A 46 -4.26 14.29 3.56
N ASN A 47 -4.89 14.36 2.38
CA ASN A 47 -4.21 14.86 1.18
C ASN A 47 -3.82 16.34 1.29
N GLN A 48 -4.66 17.19 1.90
CA GLN A 48 -4.39 18.62 2.07
C GLN A 48 -3.18 18.93 2.96
N HIS A 49 -2.76 17.98 3.80
CA HIS A 49 -1.67 18.15 4.77
C HIS A 49 -0.46 17.26 4.45
N ALA A 50 -0.57 16.38 3.46
CA ALA A 50 0.37 15.30 3.24
C ALA A 50 1.79 15.81 2.92
N LEU A 51 1.92 16.86 2.10
CA LEU A 51 3.21 17.46 1.77
C LEU A 51 3.88 18.07 3.02
N ASP A 52 3.14 18.85 3.81
CA ASP A 52 3.67 19.46 5.04
C ASP A 52 4.15 18.41 6.06
N TRP A 53 3.39 17.33 6.21
CA TRP A 53 3.78 16.22 7.08
C TRP A 53 5.01 15.49 6.56
N GLU A 54 5.06 15.24 5.26
CA GLU A 54 6.20 14.61 4.62
C GLU A 54 7.47 15.45 4.79
N SER A 55 7.39 16.76 4.57
CA SER A 55 8.54 17.66 4.70
C SER A 55 8.98 17.86 6.15
N SER A 56 8.05 17.78 7.12
CA SER A 56 8.38 17.79 8.55
C SER A 56 8.78 16.42 9.11
N GLY A 57 8.59 15.34 8.35
CA GLY A 57 8.83 13.96 8.80
C GLY A 57 7.87 13.47 9.89
N HIS A 58 6.72 14.15 10.10
CA HIS A 58 5.78 13.82 11.16
C HIS A 58 4.31 13.90 10.72
N VAL A 59 3.57 12.80 10.96
CA VAL A 59 2.10 12.77 10.86
C VAL A 59 1.52 12.76 12.28
N PRO A 60 0.58 13.65 12.62
CA PRO A 60 -0.04 13.67 13.94
C PRO A 60 -0.77 12.36 14.26
N GLU A 61 -0.62 11.85 15.49
CA GLU A 61 -1.27 10.60 15.92
C GLU A 61 -2.81 10.65 15.84
N SER A 62 -3.38 11.85 15.99
CA SER A 62 -4.82 12.09 15.86
C SER A 62 -5.37 11.70 14.49
N VAL A 63 -4.55 11.72 13.43
CA VAL A 63 -4.94 11.31 12.08
C VAL A 63 -5.25 9.82 12.05
N PHE A 64 -4.41 8.98 12.66
CA PHE A 64 -4.65 7.54 12.76
C PHE A 64 -5.93 7.25 13.55
N ALA A 65 -6.14 7.93 14.69
CA ALA A 65 -7.37 7.81 15.47
C ALA A 65 -8.61 8.21 14.65
N LYS A 66 -8.51 9.25 13.83
CA LYS A 66 -9.60 9.72 12.95
C LYS A 66 -9.94 8.68 11.90
N PHE A 67 -8.95 8.12 11.21
CA PHE A 67 -9.14 7.04 10.25
C PHE A 67 -9.71 5.77 10.90
N ALA A 68 -9.24 5.40 12.09
CA ALA A 68 -9.79 4.28 12.85
C ALA A 68 -11.27 4.50 13.20
N SER A 69 -11.62 5.68 13.74
CA SER A 69 -13.00 6.01 14.13
C SER A 69 -13.98 6.05 12.96
N ALA A 70 -13.48 6.36 11.76
CA ALA A 70 -14.26 6.37 10.52
C ALA A 70 -14.28 5.01 9.80
N ASN A 71 -13.69 3.96 10.38
CA ASN A 71 -13.49 2.64 9.77
C ASN A 71 -12.67 2.67 8.47
N MET A 72 -11.90 3.74 8.25
CA MET A 72 -11.13 4.00 7.05
C MET A 72 -9.76 3.29 7.04
N LEU A 73 -9.50 2.40 8.00
CA LEU A 73 -8.39 1.44 7.96
C LEU A 73 -8.78 0.14 7.26
N ILE A 74 -10.08 -0.23 7.29
CA ILE A 74 -10.59 -1.50 6.74
C ILE A 74 -10.42 -1.59 5.21
N PRO A 75 -10.67 -0.53 4.41
CA PRO A 75 -10.49 -0.61 2.96
C PRO A 75 -9.05 -0.88 2.50
N ALA A 76 -8.06 -0.77 3.40
CA ALA A 76 -6.68 -1.12 3.11
C ALA A 76 -6.43 -2.65 3.08
N LEU A 77 -7.33 -3.44 3.66
CA LEU A 77 -7.24 -4.90 3.64
C LEU A 77 -7.51 -5.45 2.23
N PRO A 78 -6.86 -6.55 1.83
CA PRO A 78 -7.18 -7.20 0.58
C PRO A 78 -8.59 -7.78 0.59
N ALA A 79 -9.29 -7.67 -0.53
CA ALA A 79 -10.55 -8.37 -0.74
C ALA A 79 -10.32 -9.88 -0.94
N PRO A 80 -11.28 -10.74 -0.55
CA PRO A 80 -12.49 -10.39 0.21
C PRO A 80 -12.13 -9.99 1.66
N LEU A 81 -12.91 -9.07 2.21
CA LEU A 81 -12.75 -8.63 3.60
C LEU A 81 -13.08 -9.77 4.59
N PRO A 82 -12.58 -9.74 5.84
CA PRO A 82 -12.91 -10.72 6.87
C PRO A 82 -14.33 -10.47 7.44
N VAL A 83 -15.36 -10.75 6.63
CA VAL A 83 -16.77 -10.41 6.89
C VAL A 83 -17.25 -10.88 8.27
N GLU A 84 -16.95 -12.12 8.67
CA GLU A 84 -17.36 -12.66 9.98
C GLU A 84 -16.85 -11.77 11.13
N TRP A 85 -15.57 -11.40 11.08
CA TRP A 85 -14.95 -10.53 12.07
C TRP A 85 -15.52 -9.12 12.04
N LEU A 86 -15.68 -8.53 10.86
CA LEU A 86 -16.23 -7.18 10.72
C LEU A 86 -17.66 -7.10 11.24
N ARG A 87 -18.52 -8.07 10.93
CA ARG A 87 -19.90 -8.14 11.45
C ARG A 87 -19.93 -8.31 12.96
N ARG A 88 -19.10 -9.17 13.53
CA ARG A 88 -18.98 -9.36 14.99
C ARG A 88 -18.57 -8.09 15.73
N LEU A 89 -17.77 -7.24 15.09
CA LEU A 89 -17.29 -5.96 15.63
C LEU A 89 -18.21 -4.77 15.34
N GLY A 90 -19.36 -4.98 14.67
CA GLY A 90 -20.27 -3.90 14.29
C GLY A 90 -19.80 -3.06 13.10
N LEU A 91 -18.81 -3.54 12.35
CA LEU A 91 -18.21 -2.88 11.18
C LEU A 91 -18.85 -3.37 9.87
N GLY A 92 -20.18 -3.54 9.84
CA GLY A 92 -20.88 -4.21 8.75
C GLY A 92 -21.03 -3.40 7.45
N THR A 93 -20.86 -2.08 7.52
CA THR A 93 -21.04 -1.18 6.38
C THR A 93 -19.94 -0.11 6.40
N LEU A 94 -19.32 0.11 5.25
CA LEU A 94 -18.28 1.10 5.01
C LEU A 94 -18.88 2.42 4.48
N MET A 95 -18.05 3.44 4.39
CA MET A 95 -18.44 4.75 3.84
C MET A 95 -19.07 4.61 2.44
N GLY A 96 -20.04 5.46 2.11
CA GLY A 96 -20.80 5.35 0.86
C GLY A 96 -21.86 4.24 0.84
N GLY A 97 -22.13 3.62 2.01
CA GLY A 97 -23.16 2.60 2.18
C GLY A 97 -22.79 1.26 1.53
N VAL A 98 -21.49 0.95 1.45
CA VAL A 98 -20.99 -0.31 0.88
C VAL A 98 -20.95 -1.35 1.99
N ASP A 99 -21.71 -2.43 1.83
CA ASP A 99 -21.65 -3.55 2.76
C ASP A 99 -20.31 -4.28 2.64
N VAL A 100 -19.80 -4.84 3.74
CA VAL A 100 -18.50 -5.51 3.76
C VAL A 100 -18.42 -6.75 2.85
N GLU A 101 -19.56 -7.36 2.54
CA GLU A 101 -19.70 -8.46 1.59
C GLU A 101 -19.64 -7.97 0.12
N GLU A 102 -20.01 -6.71 -0.12
CA GLU A 102 -19.97 -6.09 -1.45
C GLU A 102 -18.56 -5.60 -1.81
N PHE A 103 -17.73 -5.28 -0.80
CA PHE A 103 -16.39 -4.77 -1.00
C PHE A 103 -15.48 -5.78 -1.73
N ASP A 104 -14.98 -5.37 -2.89
CA ASP A 104 -14.12 -6.18 -3.74
C ASP A 104 -12.79 -5.47 -4.08
N GLY A 105 -11.93 -6.13 -4.85
CA GLY A 105 -10.61 -5.60 -5.22
C GLY A 105 -10.65 -4.28 -6.00
N LEU A 106 -11.78 -3.95 -6.66
CA LEU A 106 -11.93 -2.68 -7.36
C LEU A 106 -12.28 -1.54 -6.39
N HIS A 107 -13.00 -1.83 -5.29
CA HIS A 107 -13.12 -0.88 -4.18
C HIS A 107 -11.76 -0.60 -3.53
N GLY A 108 -10.94 -1.64 -3.35
CA GLY A 108 -9.55 -1.51 -2.86
C GLY A 108 -8.68 -0.65 -3.79
N LEU A 109 -8.83 -0.82 -5.12
CA LEU A 109 -8.15 0.04 -6.11
C LEU A 109 -8.58 1.50 -5.96
N VAL A 110 -9.89 1.77 -5.88
CA VAL A 110 -10.43 3.12 -5.66
C VAL A 110 -9.86 3.72 -4.38
N TYR A 111 -9.81 2.96 -3.29
CA TYR A 111 -9.26 3.42 -2.02
C TYR A 111 -7.77 3.75 -2.13
N GLY A 112 -6.95 2.86 -2.67
CA GLY A 112 -5.51 3.08 -2.85
C GLY A 112 -5.20 4.28 -3.74
N ASP A 113 -6.00 4.49 -4.79
CA ASP A 113 -5.92 5.62 -5.70
C ASP A 113 -6.23 6.96 -5.00
N GLU A 114 -7.25 7.01 -4.13
CA GLU A 114 -7.58 8.22 -3.36
C GLU A 114 -6.56 8.51 -2.24
N MET A 115 -6.00 7.46 -1.62
CA MET A 115 -4.97 7.58 -0.57
C MET A 115 -3.62 8.08 -1.10
N ALA A 116 -3.33 7.87 -2.40
CA ALA A 116 -2.10 8.34 -3.04
C ALA A 116 -2.26 9.68 -3.77
N ARG A 117 -3.43 10.33 -3.65
CA ARG A 117 -3.79 11.50 -4.48
C ARG A 117 -2.95 12.75 -4.22
N SER A 118 -2.30 12.86 -3.06
CA SER A 118 -1.36 13.95 -2.76
C SER A 118 -0.06 13.87 -3.57
N GLY A 119 0.27 12.71 -4.15
CA GLY A 119 1.57 12.49 -4.79
C GLY A 119 2.72 12.22 -3.82
N VAL A 120 2.43 12.02 -2.51
CA VAL A 120 3.41 11.54 -1.52
C VAL A 120 2.84 10.37 -0.75
N LEU A 121 3.63 9.30 -0.57
CA LEU A 121 3.14 8.04 0.00
C LEU A 121 3.29 7.94 1.51
N GLY A 122 4.22 8.67 2.10
CA GLY A 122 4.59 8.52 3.51
C GLY A 122 3.40 8.64 4.46
N PRO A 123 2.58 9.70 4.36
CA PRO A 123 1.46 9.86 5.26
C PRO A 123 0.44 8.75 5.14
N ALA A 124 0.06 8.36 3.91
CA ALA A 124 -0.86 7.24 3.67
C ALA A 124 -0.29 5.92 4.19
N ALA A 125 1.01 5.67 3.95
CA ALA A 125 1.71 4.48 4.40
C ALA A 125 1.79 4.40 5.92
N SER A 126 1.99 5.53 6.60
CA SER A 126 1.97 5.64 8.06
C SER A 126 0.66 5.08 8.63
N LEU A 127 -0.47 5.35 7.98
CA LEU A 127 -1.79 4.96 8.47
C LEU A 127 -2.15 3.51 8.14
N THR A 128 -1.84 3.06 6.93
CA THR A 128 -2.51 1.89 6.35
C THR A 128 -1.62 0.71 6.04
N THR A 129 -0.31 0.90 5.80
CA THR A 129 0.56 -0.18 5.30
C THR A 129 0.63 -1.37 6.28
N GLY A 130 0.65 -1.09 7.58
CA GLY A 130 0.59 -2.10 8.63
C GLY A 130 -0.66 -2.97 8.55
N ILE A 131 -1.82 -2.34 8.35
CA ILE A 131 -3.11 -3.02 8.17
C ILE A 131 -3.15 -3.77 6.85
N ALA A 132 -2.70 -3.13 5.76
CA ALA A 132 -2.74 -3.68 4.42
C ALA A 132 -1.87 -4.92 4.26
N PHE A 133 -0.69 -4.97 4.89
CA PHE A 133 0.33 -6.00 4.62
C PHE A 133 0.65 -6.88 5.83
N GLY A 134 0.62 -6.33 7.05
CA GLY A 134 0.93 -7.07 8.28
C GLY A 134 -0.22 -7.93 8.80
N VAL A 135 -1.46 -7.48 8.64
CA VAL A 135 -2.66 -8.16 9.15
C VAL A 135 -3.14 -9.34 8.28
N PRO A 136 -3.10 -9.30 6.94
CA PRO A 136 -3.68 -10.37 6.12
C PRO A 136 -3.12 -11.77 6.36
N PRO A 137 -1.82 -11.98 6.63
CA PRO A 137 -1.32 -13.31 7.00
C PRO A 137 -1.99 -13.88 8.26
N ILE A 138 -2.34 -13.02 9.23
CA ILE A 138 -3.06 -13.41 10.45
C ILE A 138 -4.48 -13.87 10.10
N ILE A 139 -5.20 -13.09 9.28
CA ILE A 139 -6.55 -13.41 8.82
C ILE A 139 -6.56 -14.73 8.02
N LYS A 140 -5.59 -14.91 7.11
CA LYS A 140 -5.58 -16.02 6.16
C LYS A 140 -5.04 -17.32 6.74
N PHE A 141 -4.06 -17.25 7.65
CA PHE A 141 -3.29 -18.42 8.09
C PHE A 141 -3.18 -18.55 9.61
N GLY A 142 -3.49 -17.52 10.38
CA GLY A 142 -3.45 -17.58 11.84
C GLY A 142 -4.50 -18.55 12.40
N SER A 143 -4.18 -19.21 13.52
CA SER A 143 -5.14 -20.06 14.22
C SER A 143 -6.32 -19.23 14.76
N ARG A 144 -7.44 -19.88 15.10
CA ARG A 144 -8.60 -19.16 15.64
C ARG A 144 -8.26 -18.48 16.96
N GLU A 145 -7.46 -19.12 17.81
CA GLU A 145 -7.00 -18.58 19.09
C GLU A 145 -6.18 -17.31 18.88
N LEU A 146 -5.23 -17.33 17.94
CA LEU A 146 -4.43 -16.14 17.59
C LEU A 146 -5.32 -15.01 17.05
N GLN A 147 -6.29 -15.35 16.18
CA GLN A 147 -7.21 -14.37 15.61
C GLN A 147 -8.09 -13.72 16.70
N GLU A 148 -8.67 -14.50 17.61
CA GLU A 148 -9.47 -13.98 18.74
C GLU A 148 -8.67 -13.04 19.63
N GLN A 149 -7.38 -13.30 19.81
CA GLN A 149 -6.51 -12.48 20.64
C GLN A 149 -6.20 -11.11 20.03
N VAL A 150 -6.04 -11.01 18.69
CA VAL A 150 -5.42 -9.83 18.07
C VAL A 150 -6.29 -9.10 17.05
N LEU A 151 -7.18 -9.80 16.32
CA LEU A 151 -7.97 -9.16 15.26
C LEU A 151 -8.96 -8.11 15.78
N PRO A 152 -9.63 -8.27 16.94
CA PRO A 152 -10.50 -7.21 17.47
C PRO A 152 -9.78 -5.87 17.63
N ASP A 153 -8.57 -5.87 18.19
CA ASP A 153 -7.80 -4.64 18.41
C ASP A 153 -7.23 -4.07 17.10
N LEU A 154 -6.79 -4.94 16.18
CA LEU A 154 -6.22 -4.53 14.89
C LEU A 154 -7.28 -3.94 13.95
N LEU A 155 -8.46 -4.57 13.86
CA LEU A 155 -9.53 -4.12 12.98
C LEU A 155 -10.22 -2.85 13.49
N LEU A 156 -10.27 -2.64 14.81
CA LEU A 156 -10.77 -1.40 15.42
C LEU A 156 -9.72 -0.28 15.44
N GLY A 157 -8.49 -0.53 14.97
CA GLY A 157 -7.41 0.46 15.03
C GLY A 157 -6.97 0.82 16.46
N LYS A 158 -7.19 -0.05 17.45
CA LYS A 158 -6.67 0.12 18.81
C LYS A 158 -5.19 -0.24 18.91
N LYS A 159 -4.75 -1.17 18.05
CA LYS A 159 -3.37 -1.59 17.90
C LYS A 159 -2.95 -1.52 16.44
N ARG A 160 -1.65 -1.40 16.21
CA ARG A 160 -1.03 -1.32 14.90
C ARG A 160 -0.23 -2.58 14.62
N ALA A 161 -0.13 -2.93 13.35
CA ALA A 161 0.70 -4.03 12.89
C ALA A 161 1.79 -3.52 11.94
N CYS A 162 2.80 -4.35 11.70
CA CYS A 162 3.72 -4.19 10.58
C CYS A 162 4.06 -5.57 9.98
N LEU A 163 4.66 -5.56 8.78
CA LEU A 163 5.18 -6.75 8.12
C LEU A 163 6.71 -6.74 8.17
N ALA A 164 7.31 -7.71 8.88
CA ALA A 164 8.74 -7.76 9.16
C ALA A 164 9.44 -8.93 8.47
N ILE A 165 9.75 -8.76 7.18
CA ILE A 165 10.40 -9.79 6.35
C ILE A 165 11.89 -9.53 6.19
N THR A 166 12.21 -8.38 5.60
CA THR A 166 13.53 -8.00 5.12
C THR A 166 14.55 -7.88 6.25
N GLU A 167 15.77 -8.31 5.95
CA GLU A 167 16.94 -8.21 6.82
C GLU A 167 18.07 -7.45 6.13
N PRO A 168 19.08 -6.94 6.87
CA PRO A 168 20.24 -6.33 6.26
C PRO A 168 20.94 -7.20 5.20
N GLY A 169 21.00 -8.51 5.42
CA GLY A 169 21.60 -9.49 4.49
C GLY A 169 20.62 -10.18 3.54
N ALA A 170 19.30 -9.96 3.68
CA ALA A 170 18.27 -10.68 2.92
C ALA A 170 17.09 -9.76 2.57
N GLY A 171 17.19 -9.11 1.40
CA GLY A 171 16.13 -8.32 0.77
C GLY A 171 15.40 -9.10 -0.31
N SER A 172 15.98 -9.14 -1.51
CA SER A 172 15.43 -9.93 -2.63
C SER A 172 15.48 -11.45 -2.36
N ASP A 173 16.46 -11.90 -1.57
CA ASP A 173 16.67 -13.31 -1.23
C ASP A 173 16.01 -13.68 0.11
N VAL A 174 14.69 -13.53 0.18
CA VAL A 174 13.88 -13.78 1.40
C VAL A 174 14.04 -15.23 1.90
N ALA A 175 14.36 -16.18 1.04
CA ALA A 175 14.56 -17.57 1.42
C ALA A 175 15.77 -17.77 2.37
N ASN A 176 16.72 -16.84 2.36
CA ASN A 176 17.98 -16.90 3.11
C ASN A 176 18.05 -15.91 4.29
N ILE A 177 16.88 -15.53 4.84
CA ILE A 177 16.83 -14.82 6.13
C ILE A 177 17.57 -15.59 7.24
N THR A 178 18.10 -14.83 8.21
CA THR A 178 18.97 -15.30 9.30
C THR A 178 18.35 -15.11 10.67
N THR A 179 17.24 -14.36 10.81
CA THR A 179 16.49 -14.29 12.08
C THR A 179 15.99 -15.68 12.44
N THR A 180 16.41 -16.22 13.57
CA THR A 180 16.05 -17.56 14.06
C THR A 180 14.89 -17.50 15.05
N ALA A 181 14.12 -18.59 15.12
CA ALA A 181 13.13 -18.84 16.15
C ALA A 181 13.25 -20.30 16.60
N GLU A 182 13.88 -20.52 17.76
CA GLU A 182 14.11 -21.85 18.32
C GLU A 182 13.03 -22.17 19.35
N LEU A 183 12.37 -23.32 19.23
CA LEU A 183 11.35 -23.72 20.18
C LEU A 183 12.01 -24.04 21.54
N SER A 184 11.48 -23.48 22.62
CA SER A 184 11.94 -23.74 23.99
C SER A 184 11.80 -25.23 24.33
N GLN A 185 12.59 -25.69 25.30
CA GLN A 185 12.61 -27.11 25.70
C GLN A 185 11.23 -27.61 26.15
N ASP A 186 10.41 -26.74 26.74
CA ASP A 186 9.05 -27.06 27.17
C ASP A 186 7.99 -26.91 26.06
N GLY A 187 8.40 -26.49 24.85
CA GLY A 187 7.53 -26.33 23.68
C GLY A 187 6.59 -25.13 23.73
N LYS A 188 6.68 -24.27 24.76
CA LYS A 188 5.68 -23.21 24.99
C LYS A 188 5.98 -21.91 24.28
N SER A 189 7.25 -21.63 23.97
CA SER A 189 7.67 -20.36 23.38
C SER A 189 8.77 -20.58 22.34
N TYR A 190 8.88 -19.65 21.40
CA TYR A 190 10.06 -19.48 20.56
C TYR A 190 11.01 -18.48 21.21
N ILE A 191 12.30 -18.80 21.20
CA ILE A 191 13.40 -17.89 21.50
C ILE A 191 13.86 -17.29 20.17
N VAL A 192 13.60 -16.00 19.97
CA VAL A 192 13.83 -15.32 18.69
C VAL A 192 15.10 -14.47 18.77
N ASN A 193 15.94 -14.55 17.74
CA ASN A 193 17.15 -13.73 17.59
C ASN A 193 17.29 -13.24 16.15
N GLY A 194 17.57 -11.96 15.93
CA GLY A 194 17.86 -11.45 14.60
C GLY A 194 17.64 -9.95 14.46
N THR A 195 17.53 -9.50 13.20
CA THR A 195 17.34 -8.09 12.88
C THR A 195 16.52 -7.95 11.60
N LYS A 196 15.48 -7.13 11.68
CA LYS A 196 14.61 -6.78 10.56
C LYS A 196 14.82 -5.32 10.19
N LYS A 197 14.91 -5.02 8.89
CA LYS A 197 15.24 -3.69 8.37
C LYS A 197 14.27 -3.28 7.29
N TRP A 198 14.00 -1.97 7.19
CA TRP A 198 13.02 -1.37 6.28
C TRP A 198 11.57 -1.69 6.64
N ILE A 199 11.28 -1.77 7.95
CA ILE A 199 9.96 -2.18 8.42
C ILE A 199 9.06 -0.95 8.54
N THR A 200 8.23 -0.72 7.52
CA THR A 200 7.21 0.31 7.52
C THR A 200 6.24 0.12 8.69
N ASN A 201 5.86 1.23 9.33
CA ASN A 201 5.07 1.30 10.57
C ASN A 201 5.70 0.67 11.82
N GLY A 202 6.91 0.10 11.73
CA GLY A 202 7.55 -0.59 12.86
C GLY A 202 7.61 0.27 14.12
N LEU A 203 7.81 1.59 13.97
CA LEU A 203 7.89 2.55 15.07
C LEU A 203 6.65 2.57 15.96
N TRP A 204 5.47 2.35 15.39
CA TRP A 204 4.19 2.45 16.12
C TRP A 204 3.53 1.09 16.34
N ALA A 205 3.99 0.06 15.64
CA ALA A 205 3.37 -1.25 15.64
C ALA A 205 3.42 -1.90 17.03
N ASP A 206 2.30 -2.50 17.42
CA ASP A 206 2.19 -3.35 18.60
C ASP A 206 2.57 -4.79 18.26
N TYR A 207 2.30 -5.21 17.02
CA TYR A 207 2.60 -6.54 16.51
C TYR A 207 3.35 -6.50 15.17
N ALA A 208 4.31 -7.41 15.00
CA ALA A 208 4.98 -7.65 13.72
C ALA A 208 4.68 -9.06 13.22
N THR A 209 4.08 -9.17 12.04
CA THR A 209 4.07 -10.43 11.29
C THR A 209 5.47 -10.64 10.74
N THR A 210 6.23 -11.55 11.35
CA THR A 210 7.69 -11.64 11.18
C THR A 210 8.09 -12.93 10.50
N ALA A 211 8.90 -12.84 9.45
CA ALA A 211 9.54 -14.02 8.87
C ALA A 211 10.70 -14.47 9.75
N VAL A 212 10.70 -15.73 10.16
CA VAL A 212 11.73 -16.31 11.02
C VAL A 212 12.15 -17.67 10.49
N ARG A 213 13.37 -18.11 10.82
CA ARG A 213 13.87 -19.43 10.51
C ARG A 213 13.62 -20.38 11.67
N THR A 214 12.79 -21.39 11.46
CA THR A 214 12.48 -22.47 12.41
C THR A 214 13.02 -23.83 11.94
N GLY A 215 13.54 -23.91 10.72
CA GLY A 215 13.99 -25.14 10.09
C GLY A 215 15.30 -24.98 9.32
N PRO A 216 15.60 -25.88 8.35
CA PRO A 216 16.87 -25.89 7.64
C PRO A 216 17.09 -24.61 6.79
N PRO A 217 18.32 -24.38 6.26
CA PRO A 217 18.57 -23.31 5.31
C PRO A 217 17.65 -23.34 4.08
N GLY A 218 17.43 -22.16 3.49
CA GLY A 218 16.58 -22.00 2.30
C GLY A 218 15.07 -21.96 2.57
N PRO A 219 14.25 -22.09 1.51
CA PRO A 219 12.80 -21.91 1.54
C PRO A 219 12.06 -22.76 2.57
N ALA A 220 12.51 -24.00 2.75
CA ALA A 220 11.85 -25.03 3.56
C ALA A 220 12.10 -24.88 5.07
N GLY A 221 12.73 -23.80 5.53
CA GLY A 221 12.91 -23.51 6.96
C GLY A 221 12.32 -22.19 7.43
N VAL A 222 11.59 -21.47 6.56
CA VAL A 222 10.99 -20.17 6.89
C VAL A 222 9.58 -20.36 7.44
N SER A 223 9.28 -19.71 8.57
CA SER A 223 7.97 -19.61 9.21
C SER A 223 7.54 -18.16 9.35
N LEU A 224 6.25 -17.95 9.64
CA LEU A 224 5.73 -16.65 10.08
C LEU A 224 5.35 -16.71 11.56
N LEU A 225 5.77 -15.71 12.32
CA LEU A 225 5.47 -15.59 13.75
C LEU A 225 4.91 -14.19 14.02
N LEU A 226 3.81 -14.10 14.76
CA LEU A 226 3.29 -12.81 15.23
C LEU A 226 4.05 -12.38 16.49
N ILE A 227 4.96 -11.42 16.35
CA ILE A 227 5.81 -10.97 17.46
C ILE A 227 5.21 -9.70 18.07
N PRO A 228 4.81 -9.69 19.35
CA PRO A 228 4.53 -8.45 20.06
C PRO A 228 5.82 -7.62 20.14
N LEU A 229 5.75 -6.34 19.79
CA LEU A 229 6.92 -5.46 19.77
C LEU A 229 7.05 -4.65 21.05
N LYS A 230 5.95 -4.01 21.48
CA LYS A 230 5.94 -3.17 22.68
C LYS A 230 6.05 -4.04 23.92
N ASP A 231 6.81 -3.52 24.90
CA ASP A 231 7.00 -4.13 26.21
C ASP A 231 7.52 -5.58 26.19
N THR A 232 8.08 -6.04 25.06
CA THR A 232 8.63 -7.39 24.91
C THR A 232 10.13 -7.35 25.19
N PRO A 233 10.62 -8.01 26.26
CA PRO A 233 12.04 -8.01 26.59
C PRO A 233 12.90 -8.53 25.42
N GLY A 234 14.02 -7.85 25.18
CA GLY A 234 14.93 -8.20 24.10
C GLY A 234 14.56 -7.64 22.73
N ILE A 235 13.46 -6.89 22.60
CA ILE A 235 13.09 -6.22 21.35
C ILE A 235 13.35 -4.72 21.45
N THR A 236 14.01 -4.17 20.43
CA THR A 236 14.18 -2.74 20.25
C THR A 236 13.78 -2.34 18.84
N THR A 237 13.12 -1.19 18.73
CA THR A 237 12.71 -0.62 17.44
C THR A 237 13.28 0.79 17.33
N GLN A 238 14.02 1.04 16.25
CA GLN A 238 14.65 2.32 15.97
C GLN A 238 14.18 2.87 14.63
N PRO A 239 13.89 4.18 14.53
CA PRO A 239 13.52 4.78 13.26
C PRO A 239 14.71 4.76 12.29
N ILE A 240 14.41 4.54 11.01
CA ILE A 240 15.35 4.76 9.90
C ILE A 240 14.86 6.01 9.17
N LEU A 241 15.68 7.05 9.20
CA LEU A 241 15.40 8.28 8.44
C LEU A 241 15.65 8.00 6.96
N THR A 242 14.57 7.87 6.19
CA THR A 242 14.63 7.85 4.72
C THR A 242 14.71 9.27 4.20
N THR A 243 15.38 9.49 3.07
CA THR A 243 15.52 10.85 2.52
C THR A 243 14.18 11.30 1.93
N PRO A 244 13.69 12.52 2.28
CA PRO A 244 12.45 13.06 1.72
C PRO A 244 12.50 13.11 0.18
N SER A 245 13.65 13.54 -0.35
CA SER A 245 13.90 13.76 -1.79
C SER A 245 14.17 12.50 -2.63
N SER A 246 13.95 11.29 -2.11
CA SER A 246 14.17 10.06 -2.89
C SER A 246 12.97 9.12 -2.97
N SER A 247 11.88 9.42 -2.24
CA SER A 247 10.73 8.51 -2.19
C SER A 247 9.46 9.06 -1.55
N GLY A 248 9.47 10.25 -0.93
CA GLY A 248 8.28 10.76 -0.22
C GLY A 248 7.75 9.80 0.84
N THR A 249 8.64 9.12 1.58
CA THR A 249 8.29 8.11 2.61
C THR A 249 8.83 8.38 4.01
N SER A 250 9.40 9.55 4.28
CA SER A 250 10.00 9.92 5.57
C SER A 250 9.02 9.78 6.74
N THR A 251 7.72 9.96 6.49
CA THR A 251 6.66 9.80 7.49
C THR A 251 6.13 8.38 7.62
N SER A 252 6.69 7.38 6.92
CA SER A 252 6.14 6.00 6.93
C SER A 252 6.44 5.21 8.21
N GLY A 253 7.29 5.74 9.10
CA GLY A 253 7.75 5.04 10.30
C GLY A 253 8.63 3.83 10.00
N THR A 254 9.40 3.91 8.91
CA THR A 254 10.37 2.89 8.50
C THR A 254 11.35 2.63 9.63
N SER A 255 11.50 1.37 10.03
CA SER A 255 12.23 1.03 11.25
C SER A 255 13.21 -0.12 11.08
N LEU A 256 14.22 -0.12 11.96
CA LEU A 256 15.09 -1.25 12.28
C LEU A 256 14.54 -1.90 13.55
N ILE A 257 14.25 -3.20 13.50
CA ILE A 257 13.83 -3.99 14.66
C ILE A 257 14.95 -4.97 14.99
N THR A 258 15.52 -4.87 16.18
CA THR A 258 16.54 -5.79 16.69
C THR A 258 15.92 -6.67 17.78
N ILE A 259 16.13 -7.97 17.66
CA ILE A 259 15.54 -9.00 18.53
C ILE A 259 16.68 -9.82 19.14
N SER A 260 16.77 -9.84 20.47
CA SER A 260 17.78 -10.55 21.24
C SER A 260 17.11 -11.41 22.31
N SER A 261 17.05 -12.72 22.04
CA SER A 261 16.50 -13.74 22.94
C SER A 261 15.09 -13.41 23.44
N ALA A 262 14.26 -12.84 22.55
CA ALA A 262 12.87 -12.51 22.87
C ALA A 262 12.04 -13.80 22.94
N LEU A 263 11.23 -13.92 23.99
CA LEU A 263 10.31 -15.04 24.17
C LEU A 263 8.97 -14.71 23.54
N VAL A 264 8.57 -15.51 22.56
CA VAL A 264 7.30 -15.35 21.85
C VAL A 264 6.49 -16.64 22.01
N PRO A 265 5.22 -16.61 22.46
CA PRO A 265 4.44 -17.83 22.63
C PRO A 265 4.38 -18.68 21.36
N ALA A 266 4.45 -20.01 21.49
CA ALA A 266 4.38 -20.91 20.34
C ALA A 266 3.03 -20.82 19.60
N THR A 267 1.97 -20.41 20.32
CA THR A 267 0.64 -20.12 19.76
C THR A 267 0.61 -18.91 18.82
N ASN A 268 1.66 -18.08 18.79
CA ASN A 268 1.77 -16.95 17.87
C ASN A 268 2.28 -17.36 16.48
N LEU A 269 2.54 -18.65 16.25
CA LEU A 269 2.88 -19.15 14.92
C LEU A 269 1.71 -18.90 13.95
N ILE A 270 2.01 -18.30 12.81
CA ILE A 270 1.03 -18.03 11.75
C ILE A 270 1.11 -19.18 10.75
N GLY A 271 0.06 -20.00 10.71
CA GLY A 271 -0.03 -21.17 9.86
C GLY A 271 0.86 -22.31 10.34
N LEU A 272 1.42 -23.07 9.40
CA LEU A 272 2.24 -24.24 9.71
C LEU A 272 3.73 -23.89 9.80
N PRO A 273 4.51 -24.59 10.67
CA PRO A 273 5.96 -24.43 10.70
C PRO A 273 6.55 -24.71 9.32
N ASN A 274 7.56 -23.93 8.92
CA ASN A 274 8.31 -24.06 7.68
C ASN A 274 7.53 -23.80 6.38
N HIS A 275 6.29 -23.27 6.47
CA HIS A 275 5.47 -22.87 5.32
C HIS A 275 5.47 -21.34 5.08
N GLY A 276 6.22 -20.57 5.86
CA GLY A 276 6.22 -19.12 5.88
C GLY A 276 6.52 -18.48 4.53
N LEU A 277 7.50 -18.99 3.76
CA LEU A 277 7.80 -18.40 2.44
C LEU A 277 6.60 -18.49 1.48
N SER A 278 5.85 -19.59 1.51
CA SER A 278 4.63 -19.73 0.69
C SER A 278 3.57 -18.70 1.09
N TYR A 279 3.37 -18.47 2.38
CA TYR A 279 2.44 -17.46 2.88
C TYR A 279 2.86 -16.05 2.49
N ILE A 280 4.15 -15.73 2.61
CA ILE A 280 4.73 -14.43 2.20
C ILE A 280 4.50 -14.17 0.71
N LEU A 281 4.83 -15.12 -0.15
CA LEU A 281 4.68 -14.97 -1.61
C LEU A 281 3.21 -14.80 -2.03
N ARG A 282 2.29 -15.45 -1.32
CA ARG A 282 0.84 -15.26 -1.54
C ARG A 282 0.37 -13.89 -1.07
N ASN A 283 0.90 -13.38 0.05
CA ASN A 283 0.63 -12.03 0.52
C ASN A 283 1.10 -10.99 -0.51
N PHE A 284 2.31 -11.14 -1.03
CA PHE A 284 2.91 -10.20 -1.97
C PHE A 284 2.09 -9.95 -3.24
N THR A 285 1.21 -10.87 -3.66
CA THR A 285 0.39 -10.66 -4.86
C THR A 285 -0.54 -9.46 -4.71
N HIS A 286 -1.26 -9.29 -3.60
CA HIS A 286 -2.13 -8.11 -3.42
C HIS A 286 -1.30 -6.86 -3.09
N GLU A 287 -0.19 -7.01 -2.36
CA GLU A 287 0.72 -5.88 -2.07
C GLU A 287 1.24 -5.27 -3.36
N ARG A 288 1.69 -6.10 -4.32
CA ARG A 288 2.19 -5.67 -5.62
C ARG A 288 1.15 -4.92 -6.44
N ILE A 289 -0.09 -5.40 -6.47
CA ILE A 289 -1.19 -4.71 -7.16
C ILE A 289 -1.45 -3.35 -6.49
N SER A 290 -1.51 -3.31 -5.15
CA SER A 290 -1.74 -2.08 -4.39
C SER A 290 -0.64 -1.03 -4.62
N ILE A 291 0.63 -1.47 -4.67
CA ILE A 291 1.77 -0.60 -4.99
C ILE A 291 1.67 -0.08 -6.43
N ALA A 292 1.26 -0.92 -7.39
CA ALA A 292 1.07 -0.49 -8.78
C ALA A 292 -0.04 0.57 -8.91
N VAL A 293 -1.14 0.45 -8.15
CA VAL A 293 -2.19 1.48 -8.07
C VAL A 293 -1.64 2.81 -7.57
N GLY A 294 -0.89 2.80 -6.46
CA GLY A 294 -0.28 4.02 -5.92
C GLY A 294 0.71 4.66 -6.91
N ALA A 295 1.52 3.86 -7.60
CA ALA A 295 2.44 4.35 -8.63
C ALA A 295 1.73 4.97 -9.84
N VAL A 296 0.59 4.41 -10.28
CA VAL A 296 -0.25 5.04 -11.32
C VAL A 296 -0.73 6.41 -10.86
N ARG A 297 -1.27 6.53 -9.64
CA ARG A 297 -1.76 7.81 -9.13
C ARG A 297 -0.64 8.85 -9.04
N GLN A 298 0.50 8.48 -8.48
CA GLN A 298 1.69 9.33 -8.39
C GLN A 298 2.17 9.82 -9.76
N ALA A 299 2.23 8.92 -10.76
CA ALA A 299 2.58 9.28 -12.12
C ALA A 299 1.60 10.29 -12.73
N ARG A 300 0.29 10.14 -12.45
CA ARG A 300 -0.75 11.10 -12.87
C ARG A 300 -0.61 12.45 -12.17
N VAL A 301 -0.26 12.47 -10.89
CA VAL A 301 0.00 13.70 -10.13
C VAL A 301 1.19 14.45 -10.73
N ALA A 302 2.32 13.78 -10.97
CA ALA A 302 3.50 14.37 -11.60
C ALA A 302 3.19 14.94 -13.00
N LEU A 303 2.48 14.18 -13.85
CA LEU A 303 2.11 14.65 -15.18
C LEU A 303 1.05 15.76 -15.17
N GLY A 304 0.11 15.72 -14.23
CA GLY A 304 -0.89 16.76 -14.04
C GLY A 304 -0.25 18.10 -13.69
N GLU A 305 0.69 18.09 -12.74
CA GLU A 305 1.46 19.29 -12.37
C GLU A 305 2.31 19.79 -13.54
N ALA A 306 2.99 18.89 -14.26
CA ALA A 306 3.75 19.23 -15.46
C ALA A 306 2.87 19.88 -16.54
N MET A 307 1.70 19.29 -16.81
CA MET A 307 0.73 19.81 -17.78
C MET A 307 0.24 21.20 -17.38
N GLY A 308 -0.19 21.36 -16.12
CA GLY A 308 -0.63 22.64 -15.59
C GLY A 308 0.46 23.73 -15.70
N TYR A 309 1.71 23.37 -15.40
CA TYR A 309 2.84 24.28 -15.55
C TYR A 309 3.07 24.70 -16.99
N VAL A 310 3.17 23.76 -17.94
CA VAL A 310 3.49 24.11 -19.34
C VAL A 310 2.38 24.87 -20.05
N MET A 311 1.13 24.76 -19.58
CA MET A 311 0.00 25.53 -20.09
C MET A 311 0.05 27.00 -19.65
N ARG A 312 0.67 27.30 -18.49
CA ARG A 312 0.76 28.67 -17.95
C ARG A 312 2.12 29.34 -18.17
N ARG A 313 3.19 28.55 -18.23
CA ARG A 313 4.56 29.07 -18.36
C ARG A 313 4.80 29.51 -19.79
N GLU A 314 5.19 30.77 -19.96
CA GLU A 314 5.59 31.32 -21.25
C GLU A 314 7.12 31.33 -21.42
N ALA A 315 7.58 30.99 -22.63
CA ALA A 315 8.94 31.19 -23.08
C ALA A 315 8.95 31.36 -24.60
N PHE A 316 9.88 32.15 -25.13
CA PHE A 316 9.97 32.40 -26.58
C PHE A 316 8.65 32.92 -27.19
N GLY A 317 7.93 33.77 -26.44
CA GLY A 317 6.72 34.46 -26.91
C GLY A 317 5.43 33.63 -26.94
N GLN A 318 5.42 32.43 -26.36
CA GLN A 318 4.25 31.54 -26.31
C GLN A 318 4.28 30.64 -25.08
N ALA A 319 3.16 30.00 -24.75
CA ALA A 319 3.12 28.97 -23.70
C ALA A 319 4.04 27.79 -24.05
N LEU A 320 4.65 27.15 -23.05
CA LEU A 320 5.55 26.03 -23.28
C LEU A 320 4.86 24.86 -23.98
N VAL A 321 3.57 24.66 -23.73
CA VAL A 321 2.76 23.63 -24.42
C VAL A 321 2.71 23.83 -25.95
N GLU A 322 2.97 25.04 -26.44
CA GLU A 322 3.03 25.32 -27.88
C GLU A 322 4.32 24.81 -28.55
N GLN A 323 5.33 24.45 -27.76
CA GLN A 323 6.57 23.84 -28.26
C GLN A 323 6.36 22.36 -28.61
N PRO A 324 6.65 21.90 -29.86
CA PRO A 324 6.46 20.50 -30.25
C PRO A 324 7.22 19.50 -29.36
N VAL A 325 8.41 19.87 -28.90
CA VAL A 325 9.24 19.02 -28.02
C VAL A 325 8.59 18.81 -26.65
N VAL A 326 7.86 19.80 -26.14
CA VAL A 326 7.11 19.70 -24.87
C VAL A 326 5.93 18.75 -25.05
N ARG A 327 5.13 18.94 -26.10
CA ARG A 327 4.00 18.04 -26.42
C ARG A 327 4.44 16.60 -26.62
N HIS A 328 5.56 16.38 -27.32
CA HIS A 328 6.08 15.04 -27.56
C HIS A 328 6.45 14.31 -26.26
N ARG A 329 7.11 15.00 -25.32
CA ARG A 329 7.44 14.44 -24.00
C ARG A 329 6.20 14.08 -23.20
N LEU A 330 5.24 15.00 -23.12
CA LEU A 330 3.97 14.78 -22.43
C LEU A 330 3.17 13.63 -23.04
N ALA A 331 3.07 13.57 -24.38
CA ALA A 331 2.36 12.50 -25.07
C ALA A 331 3.00 11.12 -24.81
N LYS A 332 4.33 11.03 -24.78
CA LYS A 332 5.04 9.78 -24.50
C LYS A 332 4.76 9.30 -23.07
N ALA A 333 4.97 10.16 -22.08
CA ALA A 333 4.72 9.80 -20.67
C ALA A 333 3.23 9.54 -20.40
N GLY A 334 2.35 10.34 -21.01
CA GLY A 334 0.90 10.16 -21.01
C GLY A 334 0.47 8.79 -21.53
N ALA A 335 1.00 8.35 -22.67
CA ALA A 335 0.71 7.02 -23.21
C ALA A 335 1.15 5.89 -22.24
N MET A 336 2.25 6.08 -21.52
CA MET A 336 2.74 5.12 -20.53
C MET A 336 1.84 5.05 -19.30
N VAL A 337 1.41 6.18 -18.73
CA VAL A 337 0.51 6.17 -17.57
C VAL A 337 -0.89 5.65 -17.90
N GLU A 338 -1.42 5.97 -19.09
CA GLU A 338 -2.74 5.47 -19.51
C GLU A 338 -2.71 3.96 -19.76
N SER A 339 -1.66 3.44 -20.42
CA SER A 339 -1.52 2.00 -20.65
C SER A 339 -1.28 1.22 -19.36
N LEU A 340 -0.48 1.75 -18.44
CA LEU A 340 -0.31 1.15 -17.11
C LEU A 340 -1.60 1.17 -16.30
N GLY A 341 -2.32 2.30 -16.29
CA GLY A 341 -3.60 2.43 -15.60
C GLY A 341 -4.61 1.37 -16.07
N ALA A 342 -4.77 1.22 -17.39
CA ALA A 342 -5.64 0.20 -17.98
C ALA A 342 -5.19 -1.23 -17.61
N TRP A 343 -3.88 -1.50 -17.56
CA TRP A 343 -3.37 -2.81 -17.17
C TRP A 343 -3.65 -3.12 -15.69
N VAL A 344 -3.39 -2.19 -14.78
CA VAL A 344 -3.63 -2.35 -13.34
C VAL A 344 -5.13 -2.52 -13.06
N GLU A 345 -5.98 -1.72 -13.69
CA GLU A 345 -7.45 -1.84 -13.64
C GLU A 345 -7.92 -3.21 -14.15
N GLY A 346 -7.38 -3.66 -15.29
CA GLY A 346 -7.67 -4.99 -15.84
C GLY A 346 -7.24 -6.13 -14.93
N LEU A 347 -6.07 -6.04 -14.30
CA LEU A 347 -5.59 -7.03 -13.33
C LEU A 347 -6.48 -7.11 -12.09
N ALA A 348 -6.89 -5.96 -11.55
CA ALA A 348 -7.81 -5.89 -10.43
C ALA A 348 -9.17 -6.53 -10.78
N TRP A 349 -9.69 -6.24 -11.98
CA TRP A 349 -10.91 -6.87 -12.48
C TRP A 349 -10.77 -8.39 -12.61
N VAL A 350 -9.67 -8.90 -13.19
CA VAL A 350 -9.41 -10.35 -13.28
C VAL A 350 -9.36 -10.97 -11.89
N ALA A 351 -8.71 -10.31 -10.93
CA ALA A 351 -8.66 -10.78 -9.54
C ALA A 351 -10.05 -10.92 -8.92
N VAL A 352 -10.91 -9.90 -9.09
CA VAL A 352 -12.31 -9.95 -8.63
C VAL A 352 -13.08 -11.10 -9.28
N ARG A 353 -12.92 -11.32 -10.60
CA ARG A 353 -13.60 -12.41 -11.32
C ARG A 353 -13.14 -13.79 -10.86
N LEU A 354 -11.83 -13.99 -10.71
CA LEU A 354 -11.27 -15.24 -10.19
C LEU A 354 -11.74 -15.50 -8.75
N GLN A 355 -11.84 -14.45 -7.93
CA GLN A 355 -12.36 -14.56 -6.56
C GLN A 355 -13.82 -15.03 -6.55
N LYS A 356 -14.69 -14.45 -7.39
CA LYS A 356 -16.09 -14.89 -7.48
C LYS A 356 -16.21 -16.35 -7.95
N GLN A 357 -15.46 -16.72 -8.99
CA GLN A 357 -15.40 -18.11 -9.47
C GLN A 357 -14.90 -19.09 -8.42
N SER A 358 -13.96 -18.65 -7.56
CA SER A 358 -13.42 -19.48 -6.48
C SER A 358 -14.42 -19.77 -5.38
N GLN A 359 -15.36 -18.85 -5.13
CA GLN A 359 -16.46 -19.01 -4.17
C GLN A 359 -17.53 -19.97 -4.71
N GLU A 360 -17.74 -19.97 -6.03
CA GLU A 360 -18.67 -20.85 -6.71
C GLU A 360 -18.12 -22.28 -6.90
N ASN A 361 -16.79 -22.43 -7.02
CA ASN A 361 -16.14 -23.73 -7.25
C ASN A 361 -14.87 -23.92 -6.41
N ALA A 362 -14.97 -24.78 -5.39
CA ALA A 362 -13.87 -25.12 -4.48
C ALA A 362 -12.61 -25.70 -5.19
N ALA A 363 -12.75 -26.33 -6.36
CA ALA A 363 -11.62 -26.83 -7.14
C ALA A 363 -10.84 -25.69 -7.83
N THR A 364 -11.49 -24.55 -8.09
CA THR A 364 -10.87 -23.33 -8.68
C THR A 364 -10.25 -22.43 -7.60
N SER A 365 -10.64 -22.63 -6.33
CA SER A 365 -10.20 -21.87 -5.15
C SER A 365 -8.72 -21.99 -4.80
N LYS A 366 -8.04 -23.05 -5.28
CA LYS A 366 -6.60 -23.16 -5.05
C LYS A 366 -5.84 -22.22 -6.00
N HIS A 367 -5.39 -21.12 -5.41
CA HIS A 367 -4.17 -20.37 -5.77
C HIS A 367 -4.37 -19.22 -6.79
N ILE A 368 -5.38 -18.35 -6.57
CA ILE A 368 -5.50 -17.08 -7.32
C ILE A 368 -4.19 -16.29 -7.24
N GLU A 369 -3.55 -16.28 -6.06
CA GLU A 369 -2.30 -15.54 -5.85
C GLU A 369 -1.14 -16.10 -6.67
N ILE A 370 -1.16 -17.40 -6.99
CA ILE A 370 -0.15 -18.04 -7.86
C ILE A 370 -0.43 -17.73 -9.33
N LYS A 371 -1.70 -17.80 -9.75
CA LYS A 371 -2.11 -17.45 -11.12
C LYS A 371 -1.79 -15.99 -11.46
N LEU A 372 -2.01 -15.09 -10.50
CA LEU A 372 -1.79 -13.65 -10.67
C LEU A 372 -0.38 -13.21 -10.29
N GLY A 373 0.36 -13.99 -9.51
CA GLY A 373 1.62 -13.56 -8.89
C GLY A 373 2.66 -13.05 -9.90
N GLY A 374 2.80 -13.72 -11.04
CA GLY A 374 3.68 -13.30 -12.13
C GLY A 374 3.24 -11.98 -12.78
N MET A 375 1.96 -11.86 -13.13
CA MET A 375 1.41 -10.64 -13.71
C MET A 375 1.46 -9.45 -12.74
N ALA A 376 1.14 -9.67 -11.46
CA ALA A 376 1.24 -8.66 -10.42
C ALA A 376 2.69 -8.18 -10.23
N ALA A 377 3.66 -9.09 -10.29
CA ALA A 377 5.08 -8.74 -10.24
C ALA A 377 5.51 -7.88 -11.43
N LEU A 378 5.09 -8.26 -12.65
CA LEU A 378 5.38 -7.50 -13.87
C LEU A 378 4.73 -6.12 -13.84
N ALA A 379 3.46 -6.02 -13.46
CA ALA A 379 2.76 -4.75 -13.34
C ALA A 379 3.42 -3.84 -12.30
N LYS A 380 3.79 -4.35 -11.13
CA LYS A 380 4.51 -3.58 -10.10
C LYS A 380 5.87 -3.10 -10.60
N ALA A 381 6.63 -3.97 -11.27
CA ALA A 381 7.94 -3.60 -11.81
C ALA A 381 7.81 -2.53 -12.90
N HIS A 382 6.86 -2.70 -13.82
CA HIS A 382 6.60 -1.72 -14.87
C HIS A 382 6.07 -0.40 -14.31
N ALA A 383 5.27 -0.44 -13.24
CA ALA A 383 4.77 0.75 -12.59
C ALA A 383 5.89 1.66 -12.06
N GLY A 384 6.97 1.07 -11.53
CA GLY A 384 8.16 1.86 -11.14
C GLY A 384 8.84 2.55 -12.31
N ILE A 385 8.94 1.88 -13.47
CA ILE A 385 9.52 2.45 -14.70
C ILE A 385 8.68 3.60 -15.23
N VAL A 386 7.35 3.43 -15.23
CA VAL A 386 6.42 4.46 -15.71
C VAL A 386 6.42 5.66 -14.78
N LEU A 387 6.43 5.44 -13.47
CA LEU A 387 6.53 6.51 -12.48
C LEU A 387 7.80 7.33 -12.67
N ASP A 388 8.96 6.66 -12.78
CA ASP A 388 10.25 7.32 -13.04
C ASP A 388 10.22 8.16 -14.33
N GLU A 389 9.68 7.62 -15.43
CA GLU A 389 9.57 8.39 -16.69
C GLU A 389 8.65 9.61 -16.55
N CYS A 390 7.54 9.48 -15.81
CA CYS A 390 6.59 10.57 -15.58
C CYS A 390 7.19 11.66 -14.68
N ALA A 391 7.85 11.27 -13.59
CA ALA A 391 8.56 12.19 -12.69
C ALA A 391 9.69 12.92 -13.44
N ARG A 392 10.53 12.18 -14.17
CA ARG A 392 11.61 12.77 -14.99
C ARG A 392 11.08 13.72 -16.06
N CYS A 393 9.95 13.38 -16.70
CA CYS A 393 9.26 14.26 -17.63
C CYS A 393 8.85 15.58 -16.94
N ALA A 394 8.25 15.49 -15.76
CA ALA A 394 7.85 16.66 -14.98
C ALA A 394 9.04 17.55 -14.59
N VAL A 395 10.10 17.00 -13.99
CA VAL A 395 11.33 17.75 -13.65
C VAL A 395 11.88 18.51 -14.86
N LEU A 396 12.02 17.82 -16.00
CA LEU A 396 12.56 18.44 -17.21
C LEU A 396 11.69 19.57 -17.75
N LEU A 397 10.37 19.47 -17.61
CA LEU A 397 9.43 20.51 -18.04
C LEU A 397 9.40 21.70 -17.08
N PHE A 398 9.59 21.48 -15.78
CA PHE A 398 9.75 22.54 -14.80
C PHE A 398 11.05 23.34 -14.98
N GLY A 399 12.08 22.72 -15.55
CA GLY A 399 13.40 23.34 -15.72
C GLY A 399 14.07 23.51 -14.35
N GLY A 400 14.62 24.70 -14.06
CA GLY A 400 15.27 24.96 -12.77
C GLY A 400 14.36 24.74 -11.55
N ASN A 401 13.06 24.99 -11.68
CA ASN A 401 12.07 24.76 -10.61
C ASN A 401 11.89 23.29 -10.26
N GLY A 402 12.28 22.37 -11.16
CA GLY A 402 12.25 20.94 -10.89
C GLY A 402 13.36 20.47 -9.94
N LEU A 403 14.32 21.34 -9.62
CA LEU A 403 15.46 21.07 -8.73
C LEU A 403 15.37 21.79 -7.39
N THR A 404 14.26 22.49 -7.13
CA THR A 404 14.04 23.22 -5.88
C THR A 404 13.29 22.34 -4.89
N ARG A 405 13.71 22.39 -3.63
CA ARG A 405 13.02 21.72 -2.51
C ARG A 405 11.71 22.40 -2.10
N GLU A 406 11.37 23.52 -2.74
CA GLU A 406 10.13 24.25 -2.54
C GLU A 406 9.36 24.26 -3.86
N GLY A 407 8.03 24.24 -3.78
CA GLY A 407 7.15 24.36 -4.94
C GLY A 407 7.11 23.09 -5.80
N GLN A 408 7.27 23.24 -7.12
CA GLN A 408 7.05 22.15 -8.08
C GLN A 408 8.06 21.01 -7.98
N GLY A 409 9.31 21.31 -7.60
CA GLY A 409 10.35 20.30 -7.42
C GLY A 409 10.09 19.39 -6.22
N GLU A 410 9.49 19.89 -5.14
CA GLU A 410 9.22 19.13 -3.91
C GLU A 410 8.29 17.93 -4.17
N LEU A 411 7.22 18.15 -4.94
CA LEU A 411 6.27 17.10 -5.30
C LEU A 411 6.91 16.06 -6.22
N VAL A 412 7.76 16.43 -7.16
CA VAL A 412 8.36 15.46 -8.09
C VAL A 412 9.57 14.74 -7.53
N GLU A 413 10.39 15.38 -6.69
CA GLU A 413 11.47 14.70 -5.96
C GLU A 413 10.94 13.70 -4.91
N SER A 414 9.67 13.85 -4.51
CA SER A 414 9.00 12.93 -3.59
C SER A 414 8.43 11.67 -4.28
N ASN A 415 8.50 11.56 -5.61
CA ASN A 415 7.85 10.49 -6.41
C ASN A 415 8.83 9.49 -7.02
#